data_AF-A0A1V3P122-F1
#
_entry.id   AF-A0A1V3P122-F1
#
_cell.length_a   1.000
_cell.length_b   1.000
_cell.length_c   1.000
_cell.angle_alpha   90.00
_cell.angle_beta   90.00
_cell.angle_gamma   90.00
#
_symmetry.space_group_name_H-M   'P 1'
#
loop_
_entity.id
_entity.type
_entity.pdbx_description
1 polymer ?
#
loop_
_entity_poly.entity_id
_entity_poly.type
_entity_poly.pdbx_seq_one_letter_code
_entity_poly.pdbx_strand_id
1 'polypeptide(L)' 'MGALEPGINRQGGDLSNFEANTAGECSSSCLADSRCRAMTFVKHPNAPGGICWLKTTVPSMSQNPSMTSAVKHDP' A
#
# COMPACT_ATOMS: atom_id res chain seq x y z
N MET A 1 -4.99 10.09 2.36
CA MET A 1 -4.13 9.33 1.43
C MET A 1 -4.32 9.97 0.07
N GLY A 2 -3.26 10.00 -0.73
CA GLY A 2 -3.34 10.34 -2.14
C GLY A 2 -4.05 9.27 -2.96
N ALA A 3 -4.08 9.47 -4.27
CA ALA A 3 -4.68 8.52 -5.20
C ALA A 3 -3.98 7.15 -5.15
N LEU A 4 -4.75 6.09 -5.43
CA LEU A 4 -4.17 4.76 -5.66
C LEU A 4 -3.31 4.81 -6.93
N GLU A 5 -2.15 4.18 -6.88
CA GLU A 5 -1.13 4.08 -7.93
C GLU A 5 -1.07 2.61 -8.42
N PRO A 6 -1.89 2.20 -9.40
CA PRO A 6 -1.86 0.84 -9.93
C PRO A 6 -0.55 0.56 -10.65
N GLY A 7 -0.03 -0.65 -10.52
CA GLY A 7 1.23 -1.03 -11.16
C GLY A 7 2.47 -0.45 -10.48
N ILE A 8 2.33 0.17 -9.30
CA ILE A 8 3.42 0.76 -8.54
C ILE A 8 3.71 -0.04 -7.29
N ASN A 9 4.98 -0.38 -7.13
CA ASN A 9 5.59 -0.95 -5.93
C ASN A 9 6.47 0.09 -5.24
N ARG A 10 6.27 0.28 -3.94
CA ARG A 10 7.13 1.11 -3.08
C ARG A 10 7.79 0.21 -2.03
N GLN A 11 8.81 -0.54 -2.42
CA GLN A 11 9.43 -1.57 -1.57
C GLN A 11 10.17 -1.00 -0.36
N GLY A 12 10.06 -1.70 0.78
CA GLY A 12 10.72 -1.33 2.04
C GLY A 12 9.89 -0.37 2.91
N GLY A 13 10.48 0.06 4.02
CA GLY A 13 9.84 0.96 4.98
C GLY A 13 8.64 0.36 5.72
N ASP A 14 8.54 -0.97 5.80
CA ASP A 14 7.35 -1.67 6.29
C ASP A 14 7.09 -1.42 7.79
N LEU A 15 5.87 -1.01 8.09
CA LEU A 15 5.31 -0.82 9.44
C LEU A 15 4.62 -2.10 9.91
N SER A 16 3.76 -2.65 9.07
CA SER A 16 2.97 -3.85 9.35
C SER A 16 2.36 -4.39 8.05
N ASN A 17 1.83 -5.60 8.09
CA ASN A 17 1.06 -6.18 7.00
C ASN A 17 -0.17 -6.94 7.50
N PHE A 18 -1.16 -7.08 6.62
CA PHE A 18 -2.40 -7.84 6.88
C PHE A 18 -3.06 -8.24 5.55
N GLU A 19 -3.90 -9.27 5.57
CA GLU A 19 -4.75 -9.65 4.43
C GLU A 19 -5.84 -8.61 4.19
N ALA A 20 -5.99 -8.15 2.95
CA ALA A 20 -6.98 -7.18 2.53
C ALA A 20 -7.69 -7.64 1.25
N ASN A 21 -8.96 -7.32 1.10
CA ASN A 21 -9.70 -7.62 -0.13
C ASN A 21 -9.35 -6.63 -1.24
N THR A 22 -8.98 -5.40 -0.89
CA THR A 22 -8.72 -4.33 -1.86
C THR A 22 -7.59 -3.39 -1.43
N ALA A 23 -6.98 -2.71 -2.40
CA ALA A 23 -6.06 -1.60 -2.14
C ALA A 23 -6.75 -0.40 -1.43
N GLY A 24 -8.08 -0.27 -1.54
CA GLY A 24 -8.84 0.74 -0.82
C GLY A 24 -8.81 0.51 0.70
N GLU A 25 -8.94 -0.74 1.14
CA GLU A 25 -8.84 -1.11 2.56
C GLU A 25 -7.46 -0.74 3.12
N CYS A 26 -6.39 -1.04 2.39
CA CYS A 26 -5.05 -0.61 2.76
C CYS A 26 -4.90 0.91 2.90
N SER A 27 -5.48 1.69 1.98
CA SER A 27 -5.45 3.14 2.02
C SER A 27 -6.17 3.66 3.26
N SER A 28 -7.34 3.11 3.58
CA SER A 28 -8.11 3.43 4.79
C SER A 28 -7.36 3.06 6.08
N SER A 29 -6.70 1.90 6.13
CA SER A 29 -5.88 1.51 7.28
C SER A 29 -4.66 2.41 7.46
N CYS A 30 -4.00 2.82 6.36
CA CYS A 30 -2.91 3.78 6.42
C CYS A 30 -3.36 5.19 6.83
N LEU A 31 -4.59 5.59 6.49
CA LEU A 31 -5.19 6.83 7.00
C LEU A 31 -5.31 6.80 8.52
N ALA A 32 -5.81 5.69 9.06
CA ALA A 32 -6.08 5.52 10.49
C ALA A 32 -4.81 5.42 11.36
N ASP A 33 -3.71 4.88 10.84
CA ASP A 33 -2.43 4.85 11.57
C ASP A 33 -1.61 6.12 11.30
N SER A 34 -1.34 6.91 12.34
CA SER A 34 -0.57 8.16 12.25
C SER A 34 0.89 7.94 11.83
N ARG A 35 1.43 6.73 12.05
CA ARG A 35 2.80 6.36 11.67
C ARG A 35 2.89 5.96 10.21
N CYS A 36 1.77 5.62 9.57
CA CYS A 36 1.75 5.20 8.18
C CYS A 36 1.92 6.41 7.24
N ARG A 37 2.84 6.30 6.30
CA ARG A 37 3.20 7.31 5.28
C ARG A 37 2.97 6.82 3.86
N ALA A 38 2.96 5.51 3.63
CA ALA A 38 2.59 4.92 2.35
C ALA A 38 2.01 3.51 2.56
N MET A 39 1.37 2.98 1.53
CA MET A 39 0.99 1.57 1.46
C MET A 39 1.40 0.94 0.14
N THR A 40 1.52 -0.39 0.14
CA THR A 40 1.58 -1.21 -1.08
C THR A 40 0.70 -2.44 -0.87
N PHE A 41 -0.32 -2.59 -1.70
CA PHE A 41 -1.17 -3.77 -1.78
C PHE A 41 -0.62 -4.72 -2.85
N VAL A 42 -0.30 -5.95 -2.45
CA VAL A 42 0.22 -7.01 -3.31
C VAL A 42 -0.92 -7.98 -3.60
N LYS A 43 -1.41 -8.01 -4.84
CA LYS A 43 -2.50 -8.90 -5.25
C LYS A 43 -2.07 -10.36 -5.18
N HIS A 44 -2.96 -11.22 -4.69
CA HIS A 44 -2.76 -12.66 -4.83
C HIS A 44 -2.82 -13.06 -6.31
N PRO A 45 -1.95 -13.98 -6.78
CA PRO A 45 -1.90 -14.34 -8.20
C PRO A 45 -3.12 -15.14 -8.66
N ASN A 46 -3.68 -15.99 -7.81
CA ASN A 46 -4.74 -16.94 -8.16
C ASN A 46 -5.92 -16.90 -7.15
N ALA A 47 -6.06 -15.81 -6.41
CA ALA A 47 -7.12 -15.63 -5.42
C ALA A 47 -7.56 -14.17 -5.39
N PRO A 48 -8.81 -13.88 -4.97
CA PRO A 48 -9.22 -12.52 -4.67
C PRO A 48 -8.41 -11.97 -3.49
N GLY A 49 -8.32 -10.64 -3.40
CA GLY A 49 -7.59 -9.97 -2.33
C GLY A 49 -6.07 -9.98 -2.52
N GLY A 50 -5.37 -9.74 -1.43
CA GLY A 50 -3.93 -9.58 -1.42
C GLY A 50 -3.39 -9.17 -0.06
N ILE A 51 -2.07 -9.09 0.03
CA ILE A 51 -1.38 -8.66 1.25
C ILE A 51 -1.20 -7.15 1.20
N CYS A 52 -1.72 -6.49 2.23
CA CYS A 52 -1.49 -5.10 2.49
C CYS A 52 -0.17 -4.88 3.22
N TRP A 53 0.66 -3.97 2.74
CA TRP A 53 1.85 -3.50 3.46
C TRP A 53 1.69 -2.02 3.80
N LEU A 54 1.59 -1.70 5.08
CA LEU A 54 1.65 -0.33 5.59
C LEU A 54 3.11 0.05 5.78
N LYS A 55 3.46 1.32 5.56
CA LYS A 55 4.86 1.78 5.55
C LYS A 55 5.04 3.04 6.36
N THR A 56 6.15 3.16 7.08
CA THR A 56 6.54 4.35 7.88
C THR A 56 7.24 5.43 7.08
N THR A 57 7.62 5.14 5.83
CA THR A 57 8.27 6.09 4.91
C THR A 57 7.57 6.07 3.55
N VAL A 58 8.02 6.89 2.62
CA VAL A 58 7.58 6.87 1.21
C VAL A 58 8.74 6.36 0.34
N PRO A 59 8.90 5.04 0.15
CA PRO A 59 9.96 4.50 -0.70
C PRO A 59 9.83 4.93 -2.15
N SER A 60 10.94 4.88 -2.88
CA SER A 60 10.99 5.12 -4.33
C SER A 60 10.02 4.21 -5.07
N MET A 61 9.40 4.75 -6.12
CA MET A 61 8.51 3.97 -6.97
C MET A 61 9.30 3.02 -7.89
N SER A 62 8.76 1.83 -8.09
CA SER A 62 9.18 0.86 -9.11
C SER A 62 7.94 0.25 -9.75
N GLN A 63 8.03 -0.20 -11.01
CA GLN A 63 6.87 -0.78 -11.69
C GLN A 63 6.69 -2.26 -11.33
N ASN A 64 5.47 -2.62 -10.94
CA ASN A 64 5.03 -4.00 -10.77
C ASN A 64 3.49 -4.08 -10.95
N PRO A 65 3.00 -4.71 -12.04
CA PRO A 65 1.56 -4.80 -12.35
C PRO A 65 0.69 -5.45 -11.26
N SER A 66 1.28 -6.32 -10.44
CA SER A 66 0.58 -7.02 -9.36
C SER A 66 0.45 -6.19 -8.08
N MET A 67 0.98 -4.96 -8.07
CA MET A 67 1.01 -4.12 -6.89
C MET A 67 0.24 -2.81 -7.11
N THR A 68 -0.34 -2.28 -6.05
CA THR A 68 -0.98 -0.96 -6.03
C THR A 68 -0.52 -0.23 -4.80
N SER A 69 0.10 0.93 -4.97
CA SER A 69 0.59 1.75 -3.86
C SER A 69 -0.28 2.99 -3.67
N ALA A 70 -0.07 3.70 -2.57
CA ALA A 70 -0.59 5.04 -2.35
C ALA A 70 0.28 5.73 -1.29
N VAL A 71 0.40 7.05 -1.39
CA VAL A 71 1.20 7.87 -0.48
C VAL A 71 0.29 8.71 0.40
N LYS A 72 0.59 8.82 1.69
CA LYS A 72 -0.07 9.76 2.59
C LYS A 72 0.58 11.12 2.39
N HIS A 73 -0.10 12.03 1.71
CA HIS A 73 0.26 13.44 1.79
C HIS A 73 -0.08 13.93 3.20
N ASP A 74 0.91 14.44 3.93
CA ASP A 74 0.62 15.28 5.08
C ASP A 74 -0.12 16.54 4.59
N PRO A 75 -1.05 17.08 5.37
CA PRO A 75 -1.56 18.43 5.14
C PRO A 75 -0.45 19.48 5.21
#